data_AF-A0A1V5Z424-F1
#
_entry.id   AF-A0A1V5Z424-F1
#
_cell.length_a   1.000
_cell.length_b   1.000
_cell.length_c   1.000
_cell.angle_alpha   90.00
_cell.angle_beta   90.00
_cell.angle_gamma   90.00
#
_symmetry.space_group_name_H-M   'P 1'
#
loop_
_entity.id
_entity.type
_entity.pdbx_description
1 polymer ?
#
loop_
_entity_poly.entity_id
_entity_poly.type
_entity_poly.pdbx_seq_one_letter_code
_entity_poly.pdbx_strand_id
1 'polypeptide(L)'
;MFQAFNEVAGIWCPGYYMLPDSSAEMNFIRASGKTLWSYDCGIGYARPIGWHTKTINVAGQYRMSPVFTVAFGATGLGYWCYNHGPSMWGVVEAEFPLVYVNPDTTHTASRRWEAVREGIEDARIMLALREKLSDERLNEAAKQKIRHLLEVTAPDFARHSLEEVRLGVARYALDATNNDDTVGAFRQELLDCVAATVE
;
A
#
# COMPACT_ATOMS: atom_id res chain seq x y z
N MET A 1 -6.39 23.89 -13.96
CA MET A 1 -5.32 23.88 -12.93
C MET A 1 -4.43 22.64 -13.06
N PHE A 2 -4.96 21.42 -12.91
CA PHE A 2 -4.16 20.18 -13.07
C PHE A 2 -3.43 20.06 -14.42
N GLN A 3 -4.06 20.51 -15.52
CA GLN A 3 -3.43 20.57 -16.84
C GLN A 3 -2.15 21.40 -16.86
N ALA A 4 -2.17 22.60 -16.26
CA ALA A 4 -1.00 23.47 -16.18
C ALA A 4 0.11 22.86 -15.30
N PHE A 5 -0.28 22.23 -14.19
CA PHE A 5 0.69 21.54 -13.33
C PHE A 5 1.31 20.30 -14.01
N ASN A 6 0.62 19.67 -14.96
CA ASN A 6 1.15 18.49 -15.65
C ASN A 6 2.42 18.78 -16.47
N GLU A 7 2.66 20.03 -16.85
CA GLU A 7 3.88 20.45 -17.55
C GLU A 7 5.12 20.32 -16.66
N VAL A 8 4.96 20.52 -15.34
CA VAL A 8 6.06 20.52 -14.37
C VAL A 8 6.03 19.33 -13.41
N ALA A 9 4.90 18.63 -13.31
CA ALA A 9 4.76 17.46 -12.45
C ALA A 9 5.54 16.26 -13.04
N GLY A 10 6.44 15.71 -12.23
CA GLY A 10 7.05 14.39 -12.47
C GLY A 10 6.28 13.26 -11.79
N ILE A 11 5.65 13.55 -10.65
CA ILE A 11 4.91 12.59 -9.83
C ILE A 11 3.63 13.25 -9.31
N TRP A 12 2.50 12.58 -9.45
CA TRP A 12 1.27 12.88 -8.71
C TRP A 12 1.22 12.03 -7.44
N CYS A 13 0.89 12.62 -6.29
CA CYS A 13 0.86 11.91 -5.01
C CYS A 13 -0.41 12.24 -4.20
N PRO A 14 -1.60 11.79 -4.65
CA PRO A 14 -2.84 11.95 -3.89
C PRO A 14 -2.85 11.09 -2.62
N GLY A 15 -3.75 11.45 -1.70
CA GLY A 15 -4.02 10.64 -0.52
C GLY A 15 -4.51 9.23 -0.89
N TYR A 16 -4.14 8.20 -0.13
CA TYR A 16 -4.53 6.81 -0.39
C TYR A 16 -6.04 6.64 -0.64
N TYR A 17 -6.88 7.29 0.16
CA TYR A 17 -8.34 7.24 0.03
C TYR A 17 -8.90 7.85 -1.27
N MET A 18 -8.11 8.65 -1.99
CA MET A 18 -8.48 9.26 -3.26
C MET A 18 -8.17 8.35 -4.45
N LEU A 19 -7.28 7.35 -4.31
CA LEU A 19 -6.90 6.48 -5.41
C LEU A 19 -8.08 5.77 -6.10
N PRO A 20 -9.12 5.28 -5.40
CA PRO A 20 -10.29 4.69 -6.05
C PRO A 20 -11.38 5.70 -6.44
N ASP A 21 -11.20 7.00 -6.14
CA ASP A 21 -12.20 8.02 -6.45
C ASP A 21 -12.37 8.18 -7.97
N SER A 22 -13.61 8.39 -8.43
CA SER A 22 -13.99 8.53 -9.84
C SER A 22 -14.14 10.00 -10.27
N SER A 23 -13.68 10.94 -9.44
CA SER A 23 -13.67 12.38 -9.75
C SER A 23 -12.91 12.71 -11.04
N ALA A 24 -13.26 13.83 -11.66
CA ALA A 24 -12.61 14.30 -12.89
C ALA A 24 -11.10 14.55 -12.67
N GLU A 25 -10.74 15.01 -11.47
CA GLU A 25 -9.37 15.26 -11.03
C GLU A 25 -8.55 13.96 -10.97
N MET A 26 -9.08 12.92 -10.32
CA MET A 26 -8.39 11.63 -10.24
C MET A 26 -8.33 10.92 -11.59
N ASN A 27 -9.36 11.05 -12.43
CA ASN A 27 -9.32 10.57 -13.81
C ASN A 27 -8.23 11.27 -14.63
N PHE A 28 -8.10 12.61 -14.49
CA PHE A 28 -7.01 13.35 -15.12
C PHE A 28 -5.65 12.86 -14.62
N ILE A 29 -5.46 12.73 -13.30
CA ILE A 29 -4.19 12.26 -12.72
C ILE A 29 -3.80 10.89 -13.26
N ARG A 30 -4.73 9.93 -13.29
CA ARG A 30 -4.49 8.57 -13.83
C ARG A 30 -4.15 8.58 -15.32
N ALA A 31 -4.79 9.46 -16.10
CA ALA A 31 -4.57 9.59 -17.54
C ALA A 31 -3.39 10.52 -17.92
N SER A 32 -2.75 11.16 -16.94
CA SER A 32 -1.77 12.23 -17.17
C SER A 32 -0.46 11.77 -17.83
N GLY A 33 -0.21 10.46 -17.87
CA GLY A 33 1.06 9.86 -18.32
C GLY A 33 2.23 10.06 -17.36
N LYS A 34 2.00 10.65 -16.18
CA LYS A 34 3.01 10.83 -15.13
C LYS A 34 3.02 9.66 -14.16
N THR A 35 4.09 9.55 -13.39
CA THR A 35 4.17 8.61 -12.28
C THR A 35 3.10 8.94 -11.25
N LEU A 36 2.34 7.93 -10.82
CA LEU A 36 1.33 8.06 -9.77
C LEU A 36 1.82 7.35 -8.52
N TRP A 37 2.14 8.11 -7.48
CA TRP A 37 2.36 7.59 -6.13
C TRP A 37 1.16 7.86 -5.26
N SER A 38 1.17 7.35 -4.04
CA SER A 38 0.21 7.75 -3.03
C SER A 38 0.89 8.00 -1.70
N TYR A 39 0.16 8.64 -0.81
CA TYR A 39 0.60 9.00 0.51
C TYR A 39 -0.55 8.80 1.50
N ASP A 40 -0.26 8.26 2.68
CA ASP A 40 -1.24 8.17 3.76
C ASP A 40 -0.71 8.82 5.04
N CYS A 41 -1.34 9.93 5.43
CA CYS A 41 -1.19 10.57 6.75
C CYS A 41 -2.38 10.34 7.67
N GLY A 42 -3.45 9.71 7.19
CA GLY A 42 -4.72 9.62 7.90
C GLY A 42 -4.70 8.64 9.06
N ILE A 43 -3.70 7.75 9.08
CA ILE A 43 -3.54 6.70 10.10
C ILE A 43 -4.87 5.96 10.30
N GLY A 44 -5.54 5.65 9.20
CA GLY A 44 -6.93 5.18 9.21
C GLY A 44 -7.11 3.91 10.02
N TYR A 45 -6.07 3.07 10.03
CA TYR A 45 -6.00 1.81 10.76
C TYR A 45 -5.66 1.94 12.26
N ALA A 46 -5.54 3.17 12.79
CA ALA A 46 -5.46 3.45 14.23
C ALA A 46 -6.81 3.89 14.84
N ARG A 47 -7.87 4.01 14.02
CA ARG A 47 -9.21 4.35 14.51
C ARG A 47 -9.86 3.13 15.20
N PRO A 48 -10.74 3.34 16.20
CA PRO A 48 -11.11 4.63 16.81
C PRO A 48 -10.17 5.08 17.95
N ILE A 49 -9.11 4.32 18.26
CA ILE A 49 -8.25 4.49 19.45
C ILE A 49 -7.49 5.83 19.43
N GLY A 50 -7.34 6.43 18.24
CA GLY A 50 -6.84 7.79 18.05
C GLY A 50 -5.48 7.82 17.36
N TRP A 51 -5.24 8.91 16.63
CA TRP A 51 -4.07 9.12 15.79
C TRP A 51 -2.76 9.31 16.55
N HIS A 52 -2.77 9.26 17.89
CA HIS A 52 -1.60 9.41 18.75
C HIS A 52 -0.98 8.09 19.22
N THR A 53 -1.56 6.94 18.84
CA THR A 53 -1.08 5.64 19.33
C THR A 53 -0.24 4.92 18.28
N LYS A 54 0.95 4.46 18.67
CA LYS A 54 1.77 3.53 17.86
C LYS A 54 1.11 2.14 17.75
N THR A 55 -0.02 1.94 18.45
CA THR A 55 -0.83 0.73 18.49
C THR A 55 -1.76 0.69 17.27
N ILE A 56 -1.19 0.45 16.11
CA ILE A 56 -1.88 0.45 14.82
C ILE A 56 -1.98 -0.96 14.25
N ASN A 57 -2.96 -1.23 13.39
CA ASN A 57 -2.96 -2.47 12.63
C ASN A 57 -1.84 -2.40 11.59
N VAL A 58 -0.73 -3.10 11.88
CA VAL A 58 0.47 -3.07 11.04
C VAL A 58 0.24 -3.77 9.70
N ALA A 59 -0.60 -4.81 9.68
CA ALA A 59 -0.93 -5.55 8.47
C ALA A 59 -1.63 -4.64 7.43
N GLY A 60 -2.69 -3.94 7.84
CA GLY A 60 -3.42 -2.99 7.00
C GLY A 60 -2.60 -1.72 6.69
N GLN A 61 -2.08 -1.04 7.72
CA GLN A 61 -1.44 0.28 7.53
C GLN A 61 -0.12 0.22 6.78
N TYR A 62 0.68 -0.84 6.97
CA TYR A 62 2.06 -0.88 6.49
C TYR A 62 2.32 -2.06 5.55
N ARG A 63 1.91 -3.28 5.95
CA ARG A 63 2.23 -4.51 5.18
C ARG A 63 1.51 -4.59 3.84
N MET A 64 0.23 -4.21 3.82
CA MET A 64 -0.61 -4.28 2.62
C MET A 64 -0.74 -2.95 1.87
N SER A 65 -0.34 -1.83 2.47
CA SER A 65 -0.45 -0.51 1.82
C SER A 65 0.22 -0.44 0.43
N PRO A 66 1.44 -0.99 0.20
CA PRO A 66 2.02 -1.01 -1.14
C PRO A 66 1.18 -1.81 -2.15
N VAL A 67 0.68 -2.99 -1.73
CA VAL A 67 -0.19 -3.86 -2.53
C VAL A 67 -1.49 -3.13 -2.89
N PHE A 68 -2.16 -2.53 -1.91
CA PHE A 68 -3.41 -1.81 -2.13
C PHE A 68 -3.23 -0.58 -3.02
N THR A 69 -2.10 0.12 -2.87
CA THR A 69 -1.74 1.28 -3.70
C THR A 69 -1.57 0.84 -5.17
N VAL A 70 -0.89 -0.28 -5.43
CA VAL A 70 -0.75 -0.86 -6.77
C VAL A 70 -2.08 -1.40 -7.32
N ALA A 71 -2.93 -1.97 -6.47
CA ALA A 71 -4.27 -2.43 -6.84
C ALA A 71 -5.16 -1.27 -7.33
N PHE A 72 -4.98 -0.06 -6.79
CA PHE A 72 -5.66 1.15 -7.28
C PHE A 72 -4.91 1.90 -8.40
N GLY A 73 -3.89 1.28 -9.01
CA GLY A 73 -3.23 1.80 -10.21
C GLY A 73 -2.08 2.78 -9.96
N ALA A 74 -1.69 3.02 -8.71
CA ALA A 74 -0.45 3.73 -8.41
C ALA A 74 0.78 2.79 -8.53
N THR A 75 1.98 3.36 -8.54
CA THR A 75 3.25 2.63 -8.66
C THR A 75 4.19 2.84 -7.48
N GLY A 76 3.77 3.64 -6.48
CA GLY A 76 4.57 3.91 -5.29
C GLY A 76 3.74 4.46 -4.14
N LEU A 77 4.32 4.39 -2.94
CA LEU A 77 3.72 4.84 -1.68
C LEU A 77 4.77 5.62 -0.88
N GLY A 78 4.34 6.70 -0.24
CA GLY A 78 5.16 7.52 0.65
C GLY A 78 4.61 7.57 2.09
N TYR A 79 5.53 7.80 3.01
CA TYR A 79 5.26 8.12 4.42
C TYR A 79 6.01 9.39 4.78
N TRP A 80 5.45 10.19 5.69
CA TRP A 80 6.01 11.50 6.04
C TRP A 80 7.23 11.37 6.95
N CYS A 81 7.17 10.43 7.90
CA CYS A 81 8.17 10.30 8.94
C CYS A 81 9.05 9.07 8.72
N TYR A 82 10.25 9.27 8.16
CA TYR A 82 11.28 8.24 8.13
C TYR A 82 11.96 8.11 9.50
N ASN A 83 12.66 9.17 9.93
CA ASN A 83 13.40 9.25 11.21
C ASN A 83 13.56 10.71 11.71
N HIS A 84 12.57 11.57 11.45
CA HIS A 84 12.63 13.00 11.78
C HIS A 84 12.30 13.29 13.25
N GLY A 85 12.81 14.38 13.83
CA GLY A 85 12.38 14.91 15.14
C GLY A 85 13.30 14.58 16.34
N PRO A 86 12.87 14.87 17.58
CA PRO A 86 13.60 14.52 18.81
C PRO A 86 13.71 13.01 18.99
N SER A 87 14.41 12.54 20.03
CA SER A 87 14.54 11.09 20.29
C SER A 87 13.18 10.40 20.37
N MET A 88 12.90 9.58 19.36
CA MET A 88 11.62 8.90 19.19
C MET A 88 11.45 7.66 20.07
N TRP A 89 12.47 7.34 20.87
CA TRP A 89 12.39 6.35 21.95
C TRP A 89 11.44 6.80 23.07
N GLY A 90 11.18 8.10 23.19
CA GLY A 90 10.12 8.65 24.02
C GLY A 90 8.75 8.66 23.34
N VAL A 91 7.72 9.07 24.09
CA VAL A 91 6.41 9.39 23.51
C VAL A 91 6.53 10.73 22.80
N VAL A 92 6.31 10.73 21.48
CA VAL A 92 6.24 11.94 20.68
C VAL A 92 4.86 11.98 20.03
N GLU A 93 4.18 13.10 20.23
CA GLU A 93 2.86 13.33 19.67
C GLU A 93 2.93 13.37 18.14
N ALA A 94 1.95 12.77 17.45
CA ALA A 94 1.82 12.79 15.99
C ALA A 94 2.92 12.09 15.19
N GLU A 95 3.95 11.53 15.82
CA GLU A 95 5.16 11.07 15.12
C GLU A 95 5.32 9.55 15.10
N PHE A 96 5.45 9.02 13.89
CA PHE A 96 5.45 7.59 13.60
C PHE A 96 6.68 7.19 12.77
N PRO A 97 7.91 7.39 13.26
CA PRO A 97 9.12 7.09 12.50
C PRO A 97 9.15 5.62 12.11
N LEU A 98 9.52 5.32 10.88
CA LEU A 98 9.75 3.94 10.45
C LEU A 98 11.07 3.41 11.01
N VAL A 99 12.07 4.28 11.16
CA VAL A 99 13.41 3.95 11.65
C VAL A 99 13.75 4.80 12.87
N TYR A 100 14.22 4.16 13.93
CA TYR A 100 14.58 4.81 15.19
C TYR A 100 16.08 5.10 15.22
N VAL A 101 16.45 6.31 15.64
CA VAL A 101 17.84 6.69 15.89
C VAL A 101 18.18 6.36 17.34
N ASN A 102 19.21 5.55 17.56
CA ASN A 102 19.69 5.14 18.88
C ASN A 102 20.54 6.24 19.54
N PRO A 103 20.71 6.25 20.88
CA PRO A 103 21.57 7.22 21.56
C PRO A 103 23.03 7.22 21.08
N ASP A 104 23.51 6.07 20.60
CA ASP A 104 24.85 5.88 20.01
C ASP A 104 24.92 6.22 18.52
N THR A 105 23.88 6.86 17.97
CA THR A 105 23.71 7.25 16.55
C THR A 105 23.50 6.11 15.56
N THR A 106 23.43 4.86 16.03
CA THR A 106 23.04 3.74 15.17
C THR A 106 21.53 3.77 14.88
N HIS A 107 21.07 2.95 13.94
CA HIS A 107 19.66 2.92 13.52
C HIS A 107 19.03 1.55 13.81
N THR A 108 17.78 1.59 14.31
CA THR A 108 16.97 0.40 14.55
C THR A 108 15.72 0.45 13.66
N ALA A 109 15.56 -0.57 12.81
CA ALA A 109 14.35 -0.77 12.04
C ALA A 109 13.16 -1.10 12.97
N SER A 110 11.99 -0.53 12.68
CA SER A 110 10.77 -0.91 13.38
C SER A 110 10.02 -2.03 12.66
N ARG A 111 9.09 -2.70 13.36
CA ARG A 111 8.15 -3.64 12.73
C ARG A 111 7.36 -3.02 11.57
N ARG A 112 7.12 -1.71 11.61
CA ARG A 112 6.43 -0.96 10.55
C ARG A 112 7.32 -0.82 9.32
N TRP A 113 8.61 -0.57 9.50
CA TRP A 113 9.58 -0.53 8.40
C TRP A 113 9.69 -1.87 7.69
N GLU A 114 9.83 -2.97 8.43
CA GLU A 114 9.91 -4.31 7.83
C GLU A 114 8.60 -4.69 7.13
N ALA A 115 7.45 -4.37 7.73
CA ALA A 115 6.15 -4.56 7.08
C ALA A 115 6.05 -3.83 5.73
N VAL A 116 6.47 -2.55 5.67
CA VAL A 116 6.50 -1.81 4.39
C VAL A 116 7.44 -2.47 3.39
N ARG A 117 8.65 -2.88 3.82
CA ARG A 117 9.62 -3.53 2.93
C ARG A 117 9.06 -4.81 2.31
N GLU A 118 8.46 -5.68 3.11
CA GLU A 118 7.83 -6.89 2.61
C GLU A 118 6.66 -6.59 1.67
N GLY A 119 5.83 -5.60 2.01
CA GLY A 119 4.75 -5.14 1.15
C GLY A 119 5.23 -4.63 -0.20
N ILE A 120 6.36 -3.91 -0.23
CA ILE A 120 6.98 -3.43 -1.47
C ILE A 120 7.41 -4.62 -2.34
N GLU A 121 7.98 -5.68 -1.77
CA GLU A 121 8.36 -6.86 -2.56
C GLU A 121 7.13 -7.52 -3.21
N ASP A 122 6.01 -7.62 -2.50
CA ASP A 122 4.77 -8.17 -3.08
C ASP A 122 4.18 -7.26 -4.18
N ALA A 123 4.20 -5.95 -3.95
CA ALA A 123 3.78 -4.98 -4.96
C ALA A 123 4.67 -5.03 -6.22
N ARG A 124 5.98 -5.25 -6.07
CA ARG A 124 6.90 -5.46 -7.20
C ARG A 124 6.58 -6.72 -7.98
N ILE A 125 6.22 -7.81 -7.29
CA ILE A 125 5.77 -9.04 -7.95
C ILE A 125 4.48 -8.76 -8.73
N MET A 126 3.50 -8.06 -8.16
CA MET A 126 2.27 -7.70 -8.89
C MET A 126 2.55 -6.89 -10.16
N LEU A 127 3.46 -5.91 -10.10
CA LEU A 127 3.85 -5.13 -11.26
C LEU A 127 4.52 -6.01 -12.33
N ALA A 128 5.44 -6.89 -11.93
CA ALA A 128 6.07 -7.84 -12.85
C ALA A 128 5.08 -8.83 -13.48
N LEU A 129 4.10 -9.33 -12.70
CA LEU A 129 3.03 -10.19 -13.21
C LEU A 129 2.13 -9.45 -14.21
N ARG A 130 1.85 -8.16 -13.97
CA ARG A 130 1.11 -7.32 -14.92
C ARG A 130 1.85 -7.20 -16.25
N GLU A 131 3.16 -6.98 -16.22
CA GLU A 131 3.99 -6.96 -17.44
C GLU A 131 3.94 -8.30 -18.18
N LYS A 132 3.97 -9.41 -17.44
CA LYS A 132 3.90 -10.77 -17.99
C LYS A 132 2.61 -11.08 -18.75
N LEU A 133 1.52 -10.36 -18.51
CA LEU A 133 0.28 -10.52 -19.29
C LEU A 133 0.46 -10.19 -20.78
N SER A 134 1.49 -9.42 -21.13
CA SER A 134 1.84 -9.12 -22.54
C SER A 134 2.75 -10.17 -23.19
N ASP A 135 3.25 -11.15 -22.45
CA ASP A 135 4.10 -12.22 -22.98
C ASP A 135 3.25 -13.26 -23.73
N GLU A 136 3.40 -13.33 -25.06
CA GLU A 136 2.66 -14.26 -25.92
C GLU A 136 2.95 -15.74 -25.62
N ARG A 137 4.11 -16.03 -25.00
CA ARG A 137 4.51 -17.39 -24.64
C ARG A 137 3.81 -17.91 -23.39
N LEU A 138 3.26 -17.00 -22.58
CA LEU A 138 2.56 -17.38 -21.36
C LEU A 138 1.22 -18.03 -21.71
N ASN A 139 0.97 -19.21 -21.14
CA ASN A 139 -0.27 -19.93 -21.42
C ASN A 139 -1.50 -19.17 -20.87
N GLU A 140 -2.67 -19.39 -21.48
CA GLU A 140 -3.89 -18.64 -21.13
C GLU A 140 -4.38 -18.93 -19.71
N ALA A 141 -4.14 -20.14 -19.17
CA ALA A 141 -4.52 -20.46 -17.79
C ALA A 141 -3.72 -19.63 -16.77
N ALA A 142 -2.42 -19.45 -17.00
CA ALA A 142 -1.56 -18.59 -16.18
C ALA A 142 -1.97 -17.12 -16.31
N LYS A 143 -2.27 -16.64 -17.52
CA LYS A 143 -2.81 -15.29 -17.72
C LYS A 143 -4.12 -15.07 -16.96
N GLN A 144 -5.03 -16.06 -16.96
CA GLN A 144 -6.28 -15.99 -16.21
C GLN A 144 -6.05 -15.89 -14.69
N LYS A 145 -5.13 -16.69 -14.13
CA LYS A 145 -4.74 -16.59 -12.71
C LYS A 145 -4.20 -15.20 -12.37
N ILE A 146 -3.28 -14.68 -13.19
CA ILE A 146 -2.71 -13.35 -13.00
C ILE A 146 -3.79 -12.26 -13.08
N ARG A 147 -4.70 -12.33 -14.06
CA ARG A 147 -5.82 -11.39 -14.15
C ARG A 147 -6.72 -11.47 -12.92
N HIS A 148 -7.03 -12.66 -12.43
CA HIS A 148 -7.84 -12.82 -11.23
C HIS A 148 -7.20 -12.11 -10.03
N LEU A 149 -5.91 -12.36 -9.77
CA LEU A 149 -5.18 -11.69 -8.70
C LEU A 149 -5.20 -10.15 -8.83
N LEU A 150 -4.92 -9.64 -10.04
CA LEU A 150 -4.73 -8.20 -10.29
C LEU A 150 -6.04 -7.41 -10.45
N GLU A 151 -7.09 -8.03 -10.96
CA GLU A 151 -8.35 -7.39 -11.32
C GLU A 151 -9.48 -7.72 -10.32
N VAL A 152 -9.35 -8.79 -9.55
CA VAL A 152 -10.34 -9.24 -8.54
C VAL A 152 -9.75 -9.22 -7.15
N THR A 153 -8.83 -10.14 -6.82
CA THR A 153 -8.37 -10.35 -5.42
C THR A 153 -7.77 -9.09 -4.80
N ALA A 154 -6.74 -8.50 -5.42
CA ALA A 154 -6.06 -7.35 -4.84
C ALA A 154 -6.97 -6.11 -4.76
N PRO A 155 -7.73 -5.75 -5.83
CA PRO A 155 -8.69 -4.64 -5.75
C PRO A 155 -9.82 -4.86 -4.74
N ASP A 156 -10.38 -6.06 -4.63
CA ASP A 156 -11.45 -6.36 -3.67
C ASP A 156 -10.95 -6.24 -2.23
N PHE A 157 -9.75 -6.77 -1.94
CA PHE A 157 -9.13 -6.62 -0.63
C PHE A 157 -8.86 -5.15 -0.32
N ALA A 158 -8.27 -4.41 -1.26
CA ALA A 158 -8.00 -2.98 -1.07
C ALA A 158 -9.30 -2.17 -0.83
N ARG A 159 -10.39 -2.48 -1.55
CA ARG A 159 -11.69 -1.80 -1.39
C ARG A 159 -12.33 -2.13 -0.04
N HIS A 160 -12.38 -3.41 0.33
CA HIS A 160 -12.94 -3.84 1.61
C HIS A 160 -12.20 -3.19 2.79
N SER A 161 -10.87 -3.27 2.78
CA SER A 161 -10.02 -2.69 3.83
C SER A 161 -10.18 -1.16 3.94
N LEU A 162 -10.22 -0.46 2.80
CA LEU A 162 -10.47 0.99 2.79
C LEU A 162 -11.88 1.35 3.26
N GLU A 163 -12.89 0.54 2.96
CA GLU A 163 -14.26 0.76 3.41
C GLU A 163 -14.38 0.66 4.94
N GLU A 164 -13.74 -0.34 5.56
CA GLU A 164 -13.67 -0.47 7.01
C GLU A 164 -13.04 0.76 7.67
N VAL A 165 -11.94 1.27 7.08
CA VAL A 165 -11.28 2.51 7.52
C VAL A 165 -12.20 3.72 7.38
N ARG A 166 -12.94 3.83 6.27
CA ARG A 166 -13.89 4.93 6.01
C ARG A 166 -15.07 4.91 6.98
N LEU A 167 -15.61 3.74 7.28
CA LEU A 167 -16.68 3.54 8.25
C LEU A 167 -16.20 3.76 9.69
N GLY A 168 -14.89 3.71 9.93
CA GLY A 168 -14.31 3.84 11.26
C GLY A 168 -14.69 2.68 12.17
N VAL A 169 -14.70 1.46 11.63
CA VAL A 169 -15.08 0.26 12.37
C VAL A 169 -14.18 0.05 13.60
N ALA A 170 -14.65 -0.73 14.56
CA ALA A 170 -13.89 -1.02 15.77
C ALA A 170 -12.58 -1.76 15.44
N ARG A 171 -11.58 -1.61 16.32
CA ARG A 171 -10.24 -2.18 16.10
C ARG A 171 -10.25 -3.69 15.87
N TYR A 172 -11.05 -4.44 16.62
CA TYR A 172 -11.15 -5.90 16.45
C TYR A 172 -11.73 -6.30 15.09
N ALA A 173 -12.53 -5.44 14.45
CA ALA A 173 -13.05 -5.69 13.10
C ALA A 173 -11.93 -5.52 12.07
N LEU A 174 -11.16 -4.43 12.15
CA LEU A 174 -9.95 -4.24 11.33
C LEU A 174 -8.96 -5.40 11.51
N ASP A 175 -8.73 -5.84 12.74
CA ASP A 175 -7.82 -6.96 13.04
C ASP A 175 -8.36 -8.32 12.54
N ALA A 176 -9.67 -8.48 12.39
CA ALA A 176 -10.27 -9.72 11.87
C ALA A 176 -10.06 -9.89 10.36
N THR A 177 -9.87 -8.79 9.63
CA THR A 177 -9.81 -8.75 8.16
C THR A 177 -8.46 -8.29 7.60
N ASN A 178 -7.64 -7.64 8.43
CA ASN A 178 -6.29 -7.20 8.11
C ASN A 178 -5.32 -7.85 9.11
N ASN A 179 -4.98 -9.11 8.89
CA ASN A 179 -4.11 -9.91 9.76
C ASN A 179 -3.19 -10.84 8.97
N ASP A 180 -2.30 -11.53 9.67
CA ASP A 180 -1.29 -12.40 9.08
C ASP A 180 -1.91 -13.53 8.23
N ASP A 181 -3.08 -14.06 8.60
CA ASP A 181 -3.76 -15.11 7.83
C ASP A 181 -4.25 -14.59 6.48
N THR A 182 -4.91 -13.41 6.47
CA THR A 182 -5.36 -12.77 5.22
C THR A 182 -4.21 -12.34 4.32
N VAL A 183 -3.11 -11.83 4.91
CA VAL A 183 -1.87 -11.52 4.18
C VAL A 183 -1.25 -12.79 3.60
N GLY A 184 -1.21 -13.88 4.39
CA GLY A 184 -0.69 -15.17 3.96
C GLY A 184 -1.48 -15.77 2.81
N ALA A 185 -2.81 -15.72 2.86
CA ALA A 185 -3.68 -16.18 1.79
C ALA A 185 -3.45 -15.40 0.47
N PHE A 186 -3.41 -14.07 0.56
CA PHE A 186 -3.06 -13.22 -0.59
C PHE A 186 -1.69 -13.57 -1.17
N ARG A 187 -0.69 -13.73 -0.30
CA ARG A 187 0.69 -14.05 -0.72
C ARG A 187 0.76 -15.43 -1.37
N GLN A 188 -0.01 -16.41 -0.90
CA GLN A 188 -0.05 -17.73 -1.52
C GLN A 188 -0.56 -17.62 -2.97
N GLU A 189 -1.67 -16.92 -3.19
CA GLU A 189 -2.20 -16.71 -4.55
C GLU A 189 -1.20 -15.95 -5.45
N LEU A 190 -0.53 -14.92 -4.90
CA LEU A 190 0.53 -14.18 -5.59
C LEU A 190 1.66 -15.12 -6.06
N LEU A 191 2.12 -16.02 -5.19
CA LEU A 191 3.19 -16.97 -5.51
C LEU A 191 2.73 -18.08 -6.45
N ASP A 192 1.47 -18.52 -6.36
CA ASP A 192 0.88 -19.46 -7.31
C ASP A 192 0.83 -18.87 -8.72
N CYS A 193 0.57 -17.55 -8.84
CA CYS A 193 0.67 -16.84 -10.12
C CYS A 193 2.11 -16.81 -10.64
N VAL A 194 3.10 -16.60 -9.77
CA VAL A 194 4.53 -16.64 -10.14
C VAL A 194 4.92 -18.03 -10.63
N ALA A 195 4.55 -19.09 -9.90
CA ALA A 195 4.81 -20.46 -10.30
C ALA A 195 4.19 -20.80 -11.67
N ALA A 196 2.97 -20.32 -11.94
CA ALA A 196 2.32 -20.52 -13.23
C ALA A 196 3.03 -19.82 -14.41
N THR A 197 4.00 -18.92 -14.15
CA THR A 197 4.78 -18.26 -15.23
C THR A 197 5.98 -19.06 -15.72
N VAL A 198 6.35 -20.13 -15.02
CA VAL A 198 7.48 -21.00 -15.38
C VAL A 198 7.05 -22.38 -15.89
N GLU A 199 5.74 -22.68 -15.84
CA GLU A 199 5.10 -23.90 -16.37
C GLU A 199 4.67 -23.73 -17.84
#